data_AF-A0ABD8A6Q4-F1
#
_entry.id   AF-A0ABD8A6Q4-F1
#
_cell.length_a   1.000
_cell.length_b   1.000
_cell.length_c   1.000
_cell.angle_alpha   90.00
_cell.angle_beta   90.00
_cell.angle_gamma   90.00
#
_symmetry.space_group_name_H-M   'P 1'
#
loop_
_entity.id
_entity.type
_entity.pdbx_description
1 polymer ?
#
loop_
_entity_poly.entity_id
_entity_poly.type
_entity_poly.pdbx_seq_one_letter_code
_entity_poly.pdbx_strand_id
1 'polypeptide(L)'
;MKKPCRVRDRLGTYPVDAVMPFVSDLSERVGNRHHVRFEGVLVNMASDRMRCFLYSGTVCICCGLKARYFALERFCEADEYRLNLYGIKNGREVMFTKDHIVPKCKGGPSSLENYQTMCEHCNSEKGCGIETPILQMSAVPLFDTSSMEPIRMTWSAGTAP
;
A
#
# COMPACT_ATOMS: atom_id res chain seq x y z
N MET A 1 28.07 -18.69 4.44
CA MET A 1 27.64 -17.53 3.61
C MET A 1 26.88 -16.55 4.48
N LYS A 2 27.31 -15.28 4.56
CA LYS A 2 26.48 -14.22 5.17
C LYS A 2 25.25 -14.05 4.27
N LYS A 3 24.04 -14.12 4.82
CA LYS A 3 22.84 -13.80 4.06
C LYS A 3 22.97 -12.34 3.58
N PRO A 4 22.66 -12.04 2.31
CA PRO A 4 22.72 -10.67 1.83
C PRO A 4 21.81 -9.79 2.69
N CYS A 5 22.31 -8.61 3.03
CA CYS A 5 21.50 -7.56 3.65
C CYS A 5 20.28 -7.29 2.75
N ARG A 6 19.07 -7.41 3.30
CA ARG A 6 17.84 -7.04 2.58
C ARG A 6 17.60 -5.54 2.72
N VAL A 7 17.41 -5.07 3.95
CA VAL A 7 17.20 -3.65 4.32
C VAL A 7 18.53 -3.05 4.78
N ARG A 8 18.94 -1.96 4.15
CA ARG A 8 20.11 -1.17 4.55
C ARG A 8 19.78 -0.30 5.74
N ASP A 9 18.71 0.50 5.63
CA ASP A 9 18.29 1.46 6.64
C ASP A 9 16.76 1.47 6.80
N ARG A 10 16.27 1.68 8.03
CA ARG A 10 14.86 1.92 8.36
C ARG A 10 14.79 3.19 9.22
N LEU A 11 14.08 4.21 8.74
CA LEU A 11 13.96 5.49 9.43
C LEU A 11 12.74 5.57 10.35
N GLY A 12 11.68 4.83 10.05
CA GLY A 12 10.47 4.87 10.87
C GLY A 12 9.39 3.92 10.37
N THR A 13 8.32 3.83 11.17
CA THR A 13 7.10 3.07 10.84
C THR A 13 5.88 3.95 11.03
N TYR A 14 4.91 3.84 10.12
CA TYR A 14 3.69 4.62 10.11
C TYR A 14 2.49 3.69 9.99
N PRO A 15 1.41 3.89 10.77
CA PRO A 15 0.21 3.07 10.61
C PRO A 15 -0.41 3.29 9.22
N VAL A 16 -1.16 2.28 8.75
CA VAL A 16 -1.68 2.27 7.36
C VAL A 16 -2.55 3.49 7.08
N ASP A 17 -3.44 3.82 7.99
CA ASP A 17 -4.36 4.97 7.94
C ASP A 17 -3.64 6.33 7.88
N ALA A 18 -2.44 6.45 8.43
CA ALA A 18 -1.64 7.67 8.32
C ALA A 18 -0.95 7.84 6.95
N VAL A 19 -0.74 6.75 6.20
CA VAL A 19 -0.03 6.80 4.91
C VAL A 19 -0.98 6.80 3.72
N MET A 20 -2.05 5.99 3.77
CA MET A 20 -2.96 5.79 2.65
C MET A 20 -3.62 7.08 2.12
N PRO A 21 -3.98 8.09 2.94
CA PRO A 21 -4.54 9.35 2.45
C PRO A 21 -3.63 10.14 1.50
N PHE A 22 -2.32 9.86 1.51
CA PHE A 22 -1.34 10.52 0.64
C PHE A 22 -1.14 9.81 -0.70
N VAL A 23 -1.76 8.65 -0.92
CA VAL A 23 -1.64 7.94 -2.20
C VAL A 23 -2.51 8.67 -3.23
N SER A 24 -1.91 9.09 -4.35
CA SER A 24 -2.65 9.80 -5.39
C SER A 24 -3.68 8.86 -6.03
N ASP A 25 -4.96 9.21 -5.90
CA ASP A 25 -6.05 8.59 -6.65
C ASP A 25 -5.93 8.95 -8.14
N LEU A 26 -6.36 8.05 -9.04
CA LEU A 26 -6.28 8.22 -10.50
C LEU A 26 -7.05 9.44 -11.02
N SER A 27 -7.95 9.99 -10.22
CA SER A 27 -8.79 11.15 -10.55
C SER A 27 -8.00 12.47 -10.60
N GLU A 28 -6.86 12.55 -9.91
CA GLU A 28 -6.05 13.75 -9.92
C GLU A 28 -5.09 13.72 -11.12
N ARG A 29 -5.00 14.83 -11.88
CA ARG A 29 -4.01 15.03 -12.95
C ARG A 29 -2.57 15.17 -12.40
N VAL A 30 -2.25 14.45 -11.34
CA VAL A 30 -0.94 14.42 -10.71
C VAL A 30 -0.18 13.33 -11.45
N GLY A 31 0.64 13.74 -12.41
CA GLY A 31 1.57 12.82 -13.08
C GLY A 31 2.50 12.11 -12.08
N ASN A 32 3.48 11.34 -12.57
CA ASN A 32 4.43 10.54 -11.77
C ASN A 32 5.33 11.32 -10.77
N ARG A 33 4.97 12.53 -10.35
CA ARG A 33 5.72 13.42 -9.46
C ARG A 33 5.09 13.63 -8.09
N HIS A 34 4.04 12.90 -7.70
CA HIS A 34 3.47 13.03 -6.36
C HIS A 34 4.45 12.51 -5.30
N HIS A 35 5.20 13.40 -4.67
CA HIS A 35 6.13 13.07 -3.60
C HIS A 35 5.69 13.70 -2.29
N VAL A 36 5.69 12.90 -1.23
CA VAL A 36 5.38 13.35 0.13
C VAL A 36 6.61 13.16 1.02
N ARG A 37 6.81 14.08 1.97
CA ARG A 37 7.98 14.09 2.85
C ARG A 37 7.71 13.26 4.11
N PHE A 38 8.59 12.30 4.40
CA PHE A 38 8.61 11.48 5.62
C PHE A 38 10.04 11.46 6.18
N GLU A 39 10.25 11.77 7.46
CA GLU A 39 11.58 11.94 8.09
C GLU A 39 12.58 12.75 7.23
N GLY A 40 12.11 13.81 6.57
CA GLY A 40 12.95 14.64 5.69
C GLY A 40 13.22 14.04 4.31
N VAL A 41 12.79 12.82 4.01
CA VAL A 41 12.97 12.14 2.72
C VAL A 41 11.71 12.25 1.86
N LEU A 42 11.87 12.47 0.55
CA LEU A 42 10.76 12.49 -0.41
C LEU A 42 10.47 11.06 -0.89
N VAL A 43 9.20 10.66 -0.81
CA VAL A 43 8.73 9.33 -1.24
C VAL A 43 7.66 9.47 -2.30
N ASN A 44 7.80 8.74 -3.41
CA ASN A 44 6.82 8.73 -4.48
C ASN A 44 5.54 7.97 -4.09
N MET A 45 4.45 8.72 -3.96
CA MET A 45 3.12 8.22 -3.57
C MET A 45 2.22 7.91 -4.78
N ALA A 46 2.71 8.11 -6.00
CA ALA A 46 2.01 7.83 -7.26
C ALA A 46 2.48 6.53 -7.94
N SER A 47 3.27 5.69 -7.27
CA SER A 47 3.72 4.42 -7.86
C SER A 47 2.57 3.41 -7.98
N ASP A 48 2.62 2.53 -8.99
CA ASP A 48 1.64 1.45 -9.17
C ASP A 48 1.44 0.57 -7.94
N ARG A 49 2.49 0.41 -7.13
CA ARG A 49 2.44 -0.37 -5.88
C ARG A 49 1.59 0.34 -4.83
N MET A 50 1.76 1.65 -4.66
CA MET A 50 0.94 2.43 -3.74
C MET A 50 -0.52 2.46 -4.22
N ARG A 51 -0.74 2.67 -5.53
CA ARG A 51 -2.09 2.62 -6.11
C ARG A 51 -2.73 1.24 -5.97
N CYS A 52 -1.98 0.15 -6.14
CA CYS A 52 -2.48 -1.21 -5.89
C CYS A 52 -2.98 -1.36 -4.46
N PHE A 53 -2.23 -0.91 -3.45
CA PHE A 53 -2.66 -0.97 -2.05
C PHE A 53 -3.91 -0.11 -1.78
N LEU A 54 -4.10 0.99 -2.53
CA LEU A 54 -5.28 1.83 -2.43
C LEU A 54 -6.53 1.13 -2.99
N TYR A 55 -6.44 0.56 -4.20
CA TYR A 55 -7.60 -0.03 -4.88
C TYR A 55 -7.88 -1.49 -4.52
N SER A 56 -6.84 -2.33 -4.46
CA SER A 56 -6.96 -3.74 -4.05
C SER A 56 -7.03 -3.91 -2.53
N GLY A 57 -6.79 -2.84 -1.77
CA GLY A 57 -6.74 -2.86 -0.32
C GLY A 57 -5.43 -3.39 0.26
N THR A 58 -5.33 -3.39 1.59
CA THR A 58 -4.12 -3.75 2.34
C THR A 58 -4.22 -5.11 3.03
N VAL A 59 -4.92 -6.05 2.38
CA VAL A 59 -5.10 -7.44 2.84
C VAL A 59 -4.60 -8.37 1.74
N CYS A 60 -3.88 -9.42 2.12
CA CYS A 60 -3.44 -10.41 1.16
C CYS A 60 -4.65 -11.19 0.63
N ILE A 61 -4.91 -11.12 -0.68
CA ILE A 61 -6.07 -11.78 -1.28
C ILE A 61 -6.05 -13.31 -1.13
N CYS A 62 -4.86 -13.91 -1.03
CA CYS A 62 -4.70 -15.37 -0.94
C CYS A 62 -4.88 -15.92 0.49
N CYS A 63 -4.22 -15.31 1.50
CA CYS A 63 -4.22 -15.84 2.87
C CYS A 63 -4.96 -14.97 3.90
N GLY A 64 -5.54 -13.83 3.49
CA GLY A 64 -6.27 -12.93 4.38
C GLY A 64 -5.43 -12.15 5.39
N LEU A 65 -4.10 -12.22 5.31
CA LEU A 65 -3.21 -11.47 6.21
C LEU A 65 -3.47 -9.96 6.04
N LYS A 66 -3.78 -9.27 7.14
CA LYS A 66 -3.98 -7.81 7.15
C LYS A 66 -2.66 -7.10 7.41
N ALA A 67 -2.37 -6.07 6.63
CA ALA A 67 -1.24 -5.19 6.91
C ALA A 67 -1.50 -4.33 8.16
N ARG A 68 -0.43 -3.89 8.83
CA ARG A 68 -0.45 -3.11 10.06
C ARG A 68 0.22 -1.76 9.94
N TYR A 69 1.31 -1.65 9.19
CA TYR A 69 2.05 -0.40 9.04
C TYR A 69 2.87 -0.39 7.76
N PHE A 70 3.27 0.79 7.35
CA PHE A 70 4.36 1.01 6.41
C PHE A 70 5.66 1.25 7.18
N ALA A 71 6.78 0.74 6.68
CA ALA A 71 8.11 1.11 7.13
C ALA A 71 8.81 1.94 6.05
N LEU A 72 9.41 3.06 6.45
CA LEU A 72 10.24 3.89 5.57
C LEU A 72 11.65 3.31 5.52
N GLU A 73 11.99 2.67 4.41
CA GLU A 73 13.19 1.85 4.31
C GLU A 73 13.94 2.04 3.01
N ARG A 74 15.26 1.85 3.08
CA ARG A 74 16.14 1.75 1.94
C ARG A 74 16.70 0.33 1.89
N PHE A 75 16.52 -0.36 0.76
CA PHE A 75 17.07 -1.70 0.57
C PHE A 75 18.54 -1.66 0.17
N CYS A 76 19.27 -2.73 0.42
CA CYS A 76 20.68 -2.82 0.03
C CYS A 76 20.87 -2.77 -1.50
N GLU A 77 19.87 -3.22 -2.26
CA GLU A 77 19.85 -3.24 -3.74
C GLU A 77 19.33 -1.94 -4.39
N ALA A 78 18.74 -1.03 -3.61
CA ALA A 78 18.14 0.19 -4.14
C ALA A 78 18.42 1.38 -3.23
N ASP A 79 19.01 2.44 -3.79
CA ASP A 79 19.51 3.56 -2.97
C ASP A 79 18.43 4.60 -2.57
N GLU A 80 17.18 4.37 -2.99
CA GLU A 80 16.04 5.23 -2.70
C GLU A 80 15.19 4.66 -1.55
N TYR A 81 14.75 5.54 -0.65
CA TYR A 81 13.79 5.21 0.40
C TYR A 81 12.39 4.98 -0.15
N ARG A 82 11.74 3.93 0.32
CA ARG A 82 10.36 3.58 -0.04
C ARG A 82 9.58 3.20 1.21
N LEU A 83 8.27 3.43 1.16
CA LEU A 83 7.33 2.92 2.15
C LEU A 83 6.99 1.47 1.81
N ASN A 84 7.45 0.51 2.60
CA ASN A 84 7.14 -0.91 2.45
C ASN A 84 5.99 -1.30 3.39
N LEU A 85 4.97 -1.98 2.87
CA LEU A 85 3.81 -2.37 3.65
C LEU A 85 4.06 -3.72 4.34
N TYR A 86 3.74 -3.80 5.63
CA TYR A 86 3.98 -4.97 6.45
C TYR A 86 2.75 -5.39 7.25
N GLY A 87 2.60 -6.70 7.41
CA GLY A 87 1.72 -7.31 8.41
C GLY A 87 2.52 -8.22 9.33
N ILE A 88 1.87 -8.72 10.39
CA ILE A 88 2.51 -9.62 11.36
C ILE A 88 1.87 -11.00 11.27
N LYS A 89 2.68 -12.03 10.96
CA LYS A 89 2.27 -13.44 10.98
C LYS A 89 3.21 -14.20 11.91
N ASN A 90 2.67 -14.87 12.92
CA ASN A 90 3.44 -15.64 13.91
C ASN A 90 4.57 -14.82 14.56
N GLY A 91 4.30 -13.56 14.90
CA GLY A 91 5.27 -12.65 15.53
C GLY A 91 6.38 -12.15 14.60
N ARG A 92 6.30 -12.41 13.29
CA ARG A 92 7.27 -11.96 12.29
C ARG A 92 6.63 -11.00 11.29
N GLU A 93 7.41 -10.01 10.87
CA GLU A 93 7.05 -9.12 9.77
C GLU A 93 6.96 -9.91 8.46
N VAL A 94 5.88 -9.71 7.73
CA VAL A 94 5.68 -10.24 6.38
C VAL A 94 5.41 -9.06 5.47
N MET A 95 6.25 -8.89 4.45
CA MET A 95 6.10 -7.80 3.48
C MET A 95 4.93 -8.05 2.53
N PHE A 96 4.26 -6.97 2.13
CA PHE A 96 3.22 -6.97 1.12
C PHE A 96 3.78 -6.43 -0.19
N THR A 97 3.31 -7.03 -1.28
CA THR A 97 3.76 -6.80 -2.64
C THR A 97 2.57 -6.53 -3.56
N LYS A 98 2.82 -5.77 -4.62
CA LYS A 98 1.96 -5.71 -5.80
C LYS A 98 2.23 -6.96 -6.63
N ASP A 99 1.19 -7.71 -6.96
CA ASP A 99 1.26 -8.84 -7.89
C ASP A 99 0.24 -8.68 -9.02
N HIS A 100 0.49 -9.35 -10.15
CA HIS A 100 -0.43 -9.39 -11.27
C HIS A 100 -1.45 -10.52 -11.11
N ILE A 101 -2.76 -10.27 -11.28
CA ILE A 101 -3.81 -11.32 -11.25
C ILE A 101 -3.50 -12.36 -12.33
N VAL A 102 -3.40 -11.94 -13.58
CA VAL A 102 -2.80 -12.71 -14.67
C VAL A 102 -1.29 -12.43 -14.68
N PRO A 103 -0.42 -13.42 -14.38
CA PRO A 103 1.02 -13.19 -14.35
C PRO A 103 1.58 -12.64 -15.65
N LYS A 104 2.63 -11.81 -15.55
CA LYS A 104 3.33 -11.25 -16.72
C LYS A 104 3.87 -12.33 -17.68
N CYS A 105 4.38 -13.45 -17.14
CA CYS A 105 4.85 -14.60 -17.94
C CYS A 105 3.75 -15.28 -18.77
N LYS A 106 2.47 -15.01 -18.47
CA LYS A 106 1.30 -15.48 -19.22
C LYS A 106 0.65 -14.37 -20.05
N GLY A 107 1.35 -13.24 -20.24
CA GLY A 107 0.87 -12.12 -21.04
C GLY A 107 -0.05 -11.14 -20.31
N GLY A 108 -0.14 -11.21 -18.97
CA GLY A 108 -0.98 -10.29 -18.21
C GLY A 108 -0.53 -8.82 -18.30
N PRO A 109 -1.46 -7.87 -18.47
CA PRO A 109 -1.12 -6.46 -18.63
C PRO A 109 -0.58 -5.84 -17.34
N SER A 110 0.30 -4.85 -17.46
CA SER A 110 0.77 -4.05 -16.32
C SER A 110 -0.13 -2.83 -16.12
N SER A 111 -1.36 -3.09 -15.65
CA SER A 111 -2.38 -2.09 -15.38
C SER A 111 -3.02 -2.33 -14.01
N LEU A 112 -3.68 -1.31 -13.45
CA LEU A 112 -4.24 -1.39 -12.10
C LEU A 112 -5.35 -2.44 -11.96
N GLU A 113 -6.11 -2.68 -13.03
CA GLU A 113 -7.17 -3.67 -13.09
C GLU A 113 -6.64 -5.10 -13.00
N ASN A 114 -5.37 -5.30 -13.36
CA ASN A 114 -4.68 -6.59 -13.26
C ASN A 114 -3.74 -6.65 -12.05
N TYR A 115 -3.80 -5.71 -11.11
CA TYR A 115 -3.01 -5.75 -9.89
C TYR A 115 -3.81 -6.21 -8.69
N GLN A 116 -3.15 -6.93 -7.80
CA GLN A 116 -3.69 -7.37 -6.52
C GLN A 116 -2.65 -7.29 -5.41
N THR A 117 -3.13 -7.05 -4.18
CA THR A 117 -2.30 -7.05 -2.99
C THR A 117 -2.06 -8.47 -2.48
N MET A 118 -0.80 -8.87 -2.39
CA MET A 118 -0.40 -10.17 -1.85
C MET A 118 0.73 -10.02 -0.84
N CYS A 119 0.81 -10.91 0.15
CA CYS A 119 2.01 -11.03 0.96
C CYS A 119 3.13 -11.72 0.16
N GLU A 120 4.38 -11.47 0.52
CA GLU A 120 5.56 -11.97 -0.21
C GLU A 120 5.59 -13.50 -0.31
N HIS A 121 5.08 -14.22 0.69
CA HIS A 121 5.01 -15.68 0.67
C HIS A 121 4.01 -16.18 -0.38
N CYS A 122 2.76 -15.69 -0.35
CA CYS A 122 1.75 -16.09 -1.31
C CYS A 122 2.10 -15.66 -2.73
N ASN A 123 2.71 -14.48 -2.90
CA ASN A 123 3.19 -14.03 -4.20
C ASN A 123 4.29 -14.96 -4.75
N SER A 124 5.27 -15.32 -3.91
CA SER A 124 6.32 -16.27 -4.26
C SER A 124 5.79 -17.66 -4.61
N GLU A 125 4.78 -18.14 -3.87
CA GLU A 125 4.12 -19.43 -4.14
C GLU A 125 3.33 -19.39 -5.45
N LYS A 126 2.63 -18.28 -5.73
CA LYS A 126 1.90 -18.09 -6.98
C LYS A 126 2.84 -18.13 -8.18
N GLY A 127 3.92 -17.34 -8.17
CA GLY A 127 4.88 -17.27 -9.28
C GLY A 127 4.19 -17.03 -10.63
N CYS A 128 4.23 -18.03 -11.52
CA CYS A 128 3.54 -18.01 -12.82
C CYS A 128 2.17 -18.74 -12.84
N GLY A 129 1.68 -19.21 -11.71
CA GLY A 129 0.34 -19.78 -11.53
C GLY A 129 -0.77 -18.72 -11.66
N ILE A 130 -1.96 -19.15 -12.10
CA ILE A 130 -3.17 -18.29 -12.15
C ILE A 130 -4.05 -18.53 -10.91
N GLU A 131 -3.80 -19.60 -10.15
CA GLU A 131 -4.58 -19.93 -8.97
C GLU A 131 -4.42 -18.84 -7.91
N THR A 132 -5.46 -18.02 -7.80
CA THR A 132 -5.66 -17.14 -6.66
C THR A 132 -6.88 -17.70 -5.93
N PRO A 133 -6.76 -18.18 -4.69
CA PRO A 133 -7.93 -18.56 -3.90
C PRO A 133 -8.85 -17.35 -3.81
N ILE A 134 -10.09 -17.53 -4.26
CA ILE A 134 -11.07 -16.46 -4.42
C ILE A 134 -11.58 -16.08 -3.02
N LEU A 135 -10.98 -15.08 -2.39
CA LEU A 135 -11.71 -14.16 -1.52
C LEU A 135 -12.21 -12.95 -2.32
N GLN A 136 -12.69 -13.17 -3.56
CA GLN A 136 -13.55 -12.20 -4.21
C GLN A 136 -15.00 -12.52 -3.90
N MET A 137 -15.58 -11.76 -2.98
CA MET A 137 -16.98 -11.37 -3.09
C MET A 137 -17.14 -9.99 -2.46
N SER A 138 -17.83 -9.11 -3.17
CA SER A 138 -18.12 -7.69 -2.89
C SER A 138 -17.01 -6.68 -3.23
N ALA A 139 -17.00 -6.31 -4.51
CA ALA A 139 -16.55 -4.99 -4.93
C ALA A 139 -17.40 -3.92 -4.23
N VAL A 140 -16.88 -3.38 -3.14
CA VAL A 140 -17.22 -2.02 -2.68
C VAL A 140 -15.89 -1.39 -2.29
N PRO A 141 -15.47 -0.26 -2.90
CA PRO A 141 -14.30 0.44 -2.42
C PRO A 141 -14.50 0.76 -0.93
N LEU A 142 -13.57 0.31 -0.08
CA LEU A 142 -13.65 0.46 1.37
C LEU A 142 -13.45 1.91 1.85
N PHE A 143 -13.42 2.86 0.90
CA PHE A 143 -13.46 4.29 1.13
C PHE A 143 -14.64 4.86 0.35
N ASP A 144 -15.79 4.91 1.02
CA ASP A 144 -16.87 5.80 0.64
C ASP A 144 -16.42 7.23 0.97
N THR A 145 -16.02 7.99 -0.05
CA THR A 145 -15.69 9.42 0.10
C THR A 145 -16.94 10.27 0.33
N SER A 146 -18.14 9.69 0.34
CA SER A 146 -19.40 10.39 0.61
C SER A 146 -19.65 10.70 2.08
N SER A 147 -18.88 10.17 3.03
CA SER A 147 -19.16 10.31 4.48
C SER A 147 -18.19 11.22 5.26
N MET A 148 -17.29 11.95 4.61
CA MET A 148 -16.62 13.08 5.27
C MET A 148 -17.58 14.26 5.32
N GLU A 149 -18.45 14.29 6.34
CA GLU A 149 -19.11 15.54 6.71
C GLU A 149 -18.01 16.57 7.06
N PRO A 150 -18.02 17.77 6.46
CA PRO A 150 -17.13 18.83 6.90
C PRO A 150 -17.48 19.15 8.35
N ILE A 151 -16.48 19.11 9.24
CA ILE A 151 -16.62 19.61 10.61
C ILE A 151 -17.08 21.07 10.51
N ARG A 152 -18.38 21.31 10.67
CA ARG A 152 -18.92 22.65 10.90
C ARG A 152 -18.40 23.07 12.26
N MET A 153 -17.34 23.87 12.26
CA MET A 153 -16.98 24.68 13.43
C MET A 153 -18.12 25.66 13.68
N THR A 154 -19.04 25.30 14.56
CA THR A 154 -20.02 26.24 15.11
C THR A 154 -19.28 27.15 16.08
N TRP A 155 -19.04 28.38 15.65
CA TRP A 155 -18.67 29.46 16.55
C TRP A 155 -19.90 29.77 17.42
N SER A 156 -19.87 29.38 18.69
CA SER A 156 -20.78 29.89 19.70
C SER A 156 -20.44 31.35 19.93
N ALA A 157 -21.26 32.25 19.40
CA ALA A 157 -21.23 33.65 19.77
C ALA A 157 -21.53 33.75 21.28
N GLY A 158 -20.47 34.01 22.05
CA GLY A 158 -20.60 34.33 23.46
C GLY A 158 -21.42 35.60 23.63
N THR A 159 -22.46 35.49 24.45
CA THR A 159 -23.20 36.60 25.03
C THR A 159 -22.22 37.54 25.74
N ALA A 160 -22.10 38.77 25.24
CA ALA A 160 -21.47 39.86 25.99
C ALA A 160 -22.51 40.43 26.98
N PRO A 161 -22.06 40.89 28.17
CA PRO A 161 -22.92 41.39 29.25
C PRO A 161 -23.64 42.70 28.91
#